data_AF-A0A023FGK0-F1
#
_entry.id   AF-A0A023FGK0-F1
#
_cell.length_a   1.000
_cell.length_b   1.000
_cell.length_c   1.000
_cell.angle_alpha   90.00
_cell.angle_beta   90.00
_cell.angle_gamma   90.00
#
_symmetry.space_group_name_H-M   'P 1'
#
loop_
_entity.id
_entity.type
_entity.pdbx_description
1 polymer ?
#
loop_
_entity_poly.entity_id
_entity_poly.type
_entity_poly.pdbx_seq_one_letter_code
_entity_poly.pdbx_strand_id
1 'polypeptide(L)'
;VERKTRQAEEPFELRRRVTLDQEKSKLSLAQVYEQQFLDKQKAADEDEPPKENPAHTEIRTAMRDLFTKLDALSNFHMMPKPVSAEMKVVSNLPSLNVEEVTPVGVSDASLLAPQEVKAKPKGELVAKGERSHTQKLRERRLKKAFQKRRAARTAAKSNQLTEDKRKVIRATNTELAKPAQGAKSAKGKKATKSKGDKWAEKSLSSSKKFFERLQDQVTSAAVTPAKKKTRKKNGTIAANFKL
;
A
#
# COMPACT_ATOMS: atom_id res chain seq x y z
N VAL A 1 4.86 11.87 26.63
CA VAL A 1 5.98 11.29 25.86
C VAL A 1 5.45 10.11 25.06
N GLU A 2 5.31 10.24 23.75
CA GLU A 2 4.80 9.17 22.88
C GLU A 2 5.92 8.22 22.46
N ARG A 3 5.63 6.92 22.32
CA ARG A 3 6.61 5.95 21.83
C ARG A 3 6.85 6.18 20.34
N LYS A 4 8.06 6.63 19.99
CA LYS A 4 8.52 6.69 18.60
C LYS A 4 8.62 5.25 18.06
N THR A 5 7.83 4.92 17.05
CA THR A 5 7.96 3.66 16.31
C THR A 5 8.73 3.93 15.04
N ARG A 6 9.64 3.02 14.66
CA ARG A 6 10.29 3.10 13.35
C ARG A 6 9.21 2.92 12.29
N GLN A 7 9.09 3.89 11.38
CA GLN A 7 8.22 3.76 10.23
C GLN A 7 8.84 2.69 9.32
N ALA A 8 8.12 1.60 9.11
CA ALA A 8 8.45 0.69 8.02
C ALA A 8 8.09 1.43 6.73
N GLU A 9 9.09 1.66 5.87
CA GLU A 9 8.85 2.17 4.52
C GLU A 9 8.18 1.04 3.72
N GLU A 10 6.86 0.98 3.79
CA GLU A 10 6.08 0.19 2.84
C GLU A 10 6.29 0.84 1.46
N PRO A 11 6.77 0.10 0.43
CA PRO A 11 6.87 0.66 -0.89
C PRO A 11 5.46 1.05 -1.35
N PHE A 12 5.23 2.36 -1.47
CA PHE A 12 3.99 2.90 -1.99
C PHE A 12 3.91 2.56 -3.49
N GLU A 13 3.45 1.37 -3.82
CA GLU A 13 3.13 0.99 -5.21
C GLU A 13 1.81 1.66 -5.61
N LEU A 14 1.85 2.99 -5.77
CA LEU A 14 0.71 3.79 -6.19
C LEU A 14 0.51 3.63 -7.70
N ARG A 15 0.09 2.43 -8.13
CA ARG A 15 -0.15 2.02 -9.52
C ARG A 15 1.13 2.00 -10.37
N ARG A 16 1.67 0.79 -10.59
CA ARG A 16 2.71 0.59 -11.62
C ARG A 16 2.16 1.09 -12.95
N ARG A 17 2.73 2.19 -13.46
CA ARG A 17 2.49 2.60 -14.85
C ARG A 17 3.16 1.54 -15.71
N VAL A 18 2.37 0.69 -16.35
CA VAL A 18 2.89 -0.25 -17.35
C VAL A 18 3.36 0.59 -18.52
N THR A 19 4.68 0.75 -18.66
CA THR A 19 5.28 1.37 -19.83
C THR A 19 5.17 0.37 -20.97
N LEU A 20 4.40 0.72 -22.00
CA LEU A 20 4.29 -0.10 -23.22
C LEU A 20 5.37 0.35 -24.20
N ASP A 21 6.21 -0.59 -24.63
CA ASP A 21 7.17 -0.35 -25.69
C ASP A 21 6.43 -0.18 -27.03
N GLN A 22 6.70 0.91 -27.74
CA GLN A 22 6.08 1.22 -29.04
C GLN A 22 6.89 0.68 -30.23
N GLU A 23 7.98 -0.03 -29.95
CA GLU A 23 8.77 -0.71 -30.98
C GLU A 23 8.05 -1.98 -31.46
N LYS A 24 8.29 -2.37 -32.71
CA LYS A 24 7.73 -3.62 -33.25
C LYS A 24 8.27 -4.81 -32.45
N SER A 25 7.43 -5.80 -32.19
CA SER A 25 7.82 -6.97 -31.42
C SER A 25 8.94 -7.74 -32.12
N LYS A 26 10.02 -8.02 -31.38
CA LYS A 26 11.14 -8.85 -31.86
C LYS A 26 10.79 -10.34 -31.91
N LEU A 27 9.75 -10.74 -31.18
CA LEU A 27 9.28 -12.13 -31.07
C LEU A 27 8.06 -12.36 -31.97
N SER A 28 7.93 -13.59 -32.47
CA SER A 28 6.76 -14.03 -33.23
C SER A 28 5.57 -14.31 -32.30
N LEU A 29 4.35 -14.28 -32.84
CA LEU A 29 3.13 -14.54 -32.06
C LEU A 29 3.14 -15.93 -31.39
N ALA A 30 3.62 -16.95 -32.11
CA ALA A 30 3.74 -18.31 -31.58
C ALA A 30 4.68 -18.37 -30.36
N GLN A 31 5.81 -17.67 -30.42
CA GLN A 31 6.79 -17.62 -29.34
C GLN A 31 6.25 -16.87 -28.11
N VAL A 32 5.45 -15.82 -28.30
CA VAL A 32 4.77 -15.13 -27.20
C VAL A 32 3.80 -16.07 -26.49
N TYR A 33 3.05 -16.89 -27.25
CA TYR A 33 2.14 -17.87 -26.65
C TYR A 33 2.87 -18.98 -25.90
N GLU A 34 3.98 -19.48 -26.45
CA GLU A 34 4.83 -20.48 -25.77
C GLU A 34 5.36 -19.93 -24.44
N GLN A 35 5.94 -18.72 -24.46
CA GLN A 35 6.45 -18.06 -23.25
C GLN A 35 5.35 -17.84 -22.21
N GLN A 36 4.19 -17.35 -22.62
CA GLN A 36 3.05 -17.18 -21.70
C GLN A 36 2.55 -18.50 -21.11
N PHE A 37 2.61 -19.60 -21.87
CA PHE A 37 2.22 -20.91 -21.36
C PHE A 37 3.21 -21.40 -20.30
N LEU A 38 4.52 -21.30 -20.57
CA LEU A 38 5.57 -21.64 -19.62
C LEU A 38 5.53 -20.77 -18.36
N ASP A 39 5.28 -19.46 -18.51
CA ASP A 39 5.17 -18.54 -17.39
C ASP A 39 3.92 -18.82 -16.54
N LYS A 40 2.79 -19.19 -17.17
CA LYS A 40 1.60 -19.63 -16.44
C LYS A 40 1.82 -20.94 -15.71
N GLN A 41 2.58 -21.86 -16.29
CA GLN A 41 2.95 -23.12 -15.64
C GLN A 41 3.84 -22.85 -14.43
N LYS A 42 4.90 -22.03 -14.58
CA LYS A 42 5.78 -21.62 -13.47
C LYS A 42 5.04 -20.82 -12.39
N ALA A 43 4.14 -19.92 -12.77
CA ALA A 43 3.34 -19.14 -11.82
C ALA A 43 2.29 -19.98 -11.08
N ALA A 44 1.91 -21.14 -11.61
CA ALA A 44 1.07 -22.11 -10.89
C ALA A 44 1.90 -22.91 -9.87
N ASP A 45 3.21 -23.05 -10.10
CA ASP A 45 4.13 -23.81 -9.26
C ASP A 45 4.87 -22.94 -8.21
N GLU A 46 4.99 -21.62 -8.41
CA GLU A 46 5.79 -20.73 -7.55
C GLU A 46 5.02 -19.51 -7.01
N ASP A 47 4.85 -19.46 -5.69
CA ASP A 47 4.79 -18.21 -4.89
C ASP A 47 6.17 -17.51 -4.89
N GLU A 48 6.82 -17.35 -6.05
CA GLU A 48 8.13 -16.67 -6.13
C GLU A 48 7.93 -15.15 -5.97
N PRO A 49 8.67 -14.50 -5.04
CA PRO A 49 8.69 -13.04 -5.00
C PRO A 49 9.25 -12.48 -6.32
N PRO A 50 8.81 -11.29 -6.75
CA PRO A 50 9.27 -10.69 -8.00
C PRO A 50 10.79 -10.59 -8.02
N LYS A 51 11.41 -11.18 -9.06
CA LYS A 51 12.86 -11.13 -9.29
C LYS A 51 13.37 -9.70 -9.12
N GLU A 52 14.21 -9.48 -8.11
CA GLU A 52 14.83 -8.18 -7.89
C GLU A 52 15.65 -7.79 -9.12
N ASN A 53 15.60 -6.50 -9.50
CA ASN A 53 16.40 -6.04 -10.65
C ASN A 53 17.89 -6.30 -10.38
N PRO A 54 18.65 -6.85 -11.33
CA PRO A 54 20.09 -7.12 -11.16
C PRO A 54 20.89 -5.84 -10.86
N ALA A 55 20.46 -4.69 -11.38
CA ALA A 55 21.07 -3.41 -11.04
C ALA A 55 21.03 -3.11 -9.51
N HIS A 56 19.99 -3.55 -8.79
CA HIS A 56 19.93 -3.36 -7.34
C HIS A 56 20.90 -4.27 -6.59
N THR A 57 21.15 -5.50 -7.08
CA THR A 57 22.14 -6.39 -6.44
C THR A 57 23.55 -5.83 -6.63
N GLU A 58 23.88 -5.37 -7.83
CA GLU A 58 25.17 -4.73 -8.16
C GLU A 58 25.45 -3.46 -7.35
N ILE A 59 24.46 -2.57 -7.23
CA ILE A 59 24.61 -1.36 -6.40
C ILE A 59 24.84 -1.74 -4.93
N ARG A 60 24.12 -2.75 -4.42
CA ARG A 60 24.26 -3.20 -3.03
C ARG A 60 25.60 -3.88 -2.76
N THR A 61 26.20 -4.59 -3.72
CA THR A 61 27.55 -5.15 -3.56
C THR A 61 28.59 -4.04 -3.60
N ALA A 62 28.56 -3.16 -4.60
CA ALA A 62 29.49 -2.03 -4.71
C ALA A 62 29.45 -1.10 -3.47
N MET A 63 28.26 -0.86 -2.92
CA MET A 63 28.08 -0.06 -1.70
C MET A 63 28.71 -0.73 -0.46
N ARG A 64 28.60 -2.06 -0.33
CA ARG A 64 29.25 -2.81 0.76
C ARG A 64 30.77 -2.74 0.64
N ASP A 65 31.29 -2.90 -0.57
CA ASP A 65 32.73 -2.85 -0.84
C ASP A 65 33.30 -1.45 -0.61
N LEU A 66 32.56 -0.40 -0.97
CA LEU A 66 32.97 0.97 -0.71
C LEU A 66 33.02 1.26 0.79
N PHE A 67 31.98 0.91 1.55
CA PHE A 67 31.96 1.18 2.98
C PHE A 67 33.00 0.39 3.76
N THR A 68 33.25 -0.87 3.40
CA THR A 68 34.32 -1.65 4.05
C THR A 68 35.69 -1.01 3.84
N LYS A 69 35.96 -0.42 2.66
CA LYS A 69 37.20 0.33 2.38
C LYS A 69 37.28 1.64 3.17
N LEU A 70 36.18 2.39 3.27
CA LEU A 70 36.12 3.63 4.06
C LEU A 70 36.26 3.37 5.57
N ASP A 71 35.63 2.30 6.06
CA ASP A 71 35.73 1.86 7.45
C ASP A 71 37.19 1.47 7.77
N ALA A 72 37.86 0.76 6.87
CA ALA A 72 39.28 0.42 7.03
C ALA A 72 40.19 1.66 7.00
N LEU A 73 39.94 2.61 6.09
CA LEU A 73 40.72 3.86 6.00
C LEU A 73 40.57 4.73 7.26
N SER A 74 39.42 4.68 7.93
CA SER A 74 39.14 5.40 9.17
C SER A 74 39.56 4.63 10.44
N ASN A 75 40.33 3.54 10.30
CA ASN A 75 40.71 2.65 11.41
C ASN A 75 39.50 2.14 12.21
N PHE A 76 38.38 1.89 11.53
CA PHE A 76 37.12 1.40 12.10
C PHE A 76 36.49 2.29 13.19
N HIS A 77 36.83 3.58 13.24
CA HIS A 77 36.18 4.57 14.10
C HIS A 77 34.86 5.06 13.47
N MET A 78 33.91 4.14 13.30
CA MET A 78 32.66 4.38 12.59
C MET A 78 31.45 4.18 13.49
N MET A 79 30.34 4.78 13.09
CA MET A 79 29.05 4.51 13.71
C MET A 79 28.55 3.14 13.24
N PRO A 80 28.11 2.25 14.13
CA PRO A 80 27.63 0.92 13.74
C PRO A 80 26.43 1.04 12.81
N LYS A 81 26.34 0.12 11.85
CA LYS A 81 25.24 0.09 10.88
C LYS A 81 23.89 0.01 11.62
N PRO A 82 22.86 0.72 11.13
CA PRO A 82 21.55 0.68 11.78
C PRO A 82 20.99 -0.74 11.76
N VAL A 83 20.42 -1.18 12.88
CA VAL A 83 19.84 -2.53 13.02
C VAL A 83 18.73 -2.72 11.98
N SER A 84 18.99 -3.53 10.96
CA SER A 84 18.01 -4.07 10.01
C SER A 84 17.38 -5.35 10.55
N ALA A 85 16.13 -5.61 10.16
CA ALA A 85 15.48 -6.87 10.50
C ALA A 85 16.02 -7.97 9.57
N GLU A 86 16.86 -8.85 10.10
CA GLU A 86 17.43 -9.98 9.37
C GLU A 86 16.68 -11.27 9.75
N MET A 87 16.16 -11.98 8.74
CA MET A 87 15.52 -13.29 8.94
C MET A 87 16.57 -14.39 8.76
N LYS A 88 16.86 -15.14 9.83
CA LYS A 88 17.70 -16.33 9.78
C LYS A 88 16.83 -17.58 9.83
N VAL A 89 16.92 -18.42 8.80
CA VAL A 89 16.24 -19.72 8.77
C VAL A 89 17.21 -20.77 9.31
N VAL A 90 16.87 -21.38 10.44
CA VAL A 90 17.68 -22.43 11.08
C VAL A 90 17.02 -23.78 10.86
N SER A 91 17.78 -24.76 10.37
CA SER A 91 17.33 -26.13 10.17
C SER A 91 17.55 -26.99 11.43
N ASN A 92 16.74 -28.04 11.60
CA ASN A 92 16.89 -29.00 12.70
C ASN A 92 18.08 -29.94 12.42
N LEU A 93 19.28 -29.50 12.77
CA LEU A 93 20.53 -30.26 12.69
C LEU A 93 21.02 -30.60 14.10
N PRO A 94 21.76 -31.71 14.31
CA PRO A 94 22.50 -31.92 15.55
C PRO A 94 23.56 -30.82 15.70
N SER A 95 23.79 -30.36 16.94
CA SER A 95 24.74 -29.27 17.23
C SER A 95 26.15 -29.59 16.74
N LEU A 96 26.54 -30.88 16.80
CA LEU A 96 27.82 -31.39 16.31
C LEU A 96 28.14 -30.96 14.86
N ASN A 97 27.14 -30.88 13.97
CA ASN A 97 27.39 -30.50 12.56
C ASN A 97 27.74 -29.02 12.38
N VAL A 98 27.43 -28.17 13.36
CA VAL A 98 27.73 -26.72 13.34
C VAL A 98 28.96 -26.41 14.17
N GLU A 99 29.32 -27.29 15.10
CA GLU A 99 30.51 -27.17 15.92
C GLU A 99 31.80 -27.36 15.11
N GLU A 100 32.88 -26.74 15.59
CA GLU A 100 34.21 -26.92 15.02
C GLU A 100 34.73 -28.32 15.31
N VAL A 101 35.52 -28.87 14.38
CA VAL A 101 36.15 -30.19 14.53
C VAL A 101 37.30 -30.10 15.53
N THR A 102 36.98 -30.00 16.81
CA THR A 102 37.94 -30.05 17.91
C THR A 102 37.51 -31.12 18.92
N PRO A 103 38.44 -31.86 19.55
CA PRO A 103 38.10 -32.97 20.43
C PRO A 103 37.56 -32.53 21.81
N VAL A 104 37.35 -31.22 22.04
CA VAL A 104 36.99 -30.67 23.35
C VAL A 104 35.47 -30.57 23.47
N GLY A 105 34.86 -31.64 24.01
CA GLY A 105 33.47 -31.65 24.48
C GLY A 105 32.42 -31.65 23.36
N VAL A 106 31.76 -32.79 23.16
CA VAL A 106 30.64 -32.93 22.22
C VAL A 106 29.32 -32.72 22.94
N SER A 107 28.40 -31.96 22.33
CA SER A 107 27.03 -31.82 22.79
C SER A 107 26.07 -32.68 21.97
N ASP A 108 25.27 -33.53 22.63
CA ASP A 108 24.25 -34.38 21.98
C ASP A 108 22.96 -33.63 21.64
N ALA A 109 22.90 -32.32 21.89
CA ALA A 109 21.71 -31.51 21.65
C ALA A 109 21.46 -31.27 20.15
N SER A 110 20.21 -30.98 19.78
CA SER A 110 19.86 -30.37 18.49
C SER A 110 19.84 -28.85 18.59
N LEU A 111 20.08 -28.17 17.46
CA LEU A 111 19.98 -26.72 17.35
C LEU A 111 18.57 -26.18 17.65
N LEU A 112 17.53 -26.95 17.31
CA LEU A 112 16.16 -26.49 17.40
C LEU A 112 15.56 -26.87 18.77
N ALA A 113 14.91 -25.91 19.44
CA ALA A 113 14.30 -26.18 20.72
C ALA A 113 13.07 -27.10 20.55
N PRO A 114 12.71 -27.93 21.55
CA PRO A 114 11.50 -28.76 21.49
C PRO A 114 10.21 -27.96 21.24
N GLN A 115 10.18 -26.68 21.62
CA GLN A 115 9.02 -25.78 21.43
C GLN A 115 8.88 -25.29 19.98
N GLU A 116 9.98 -25.25 19.25
CA GLU A 116 10.04 -24.88 17.84
C GLU A 116 9.75 -26.11 16.96
N VAL A 117 10.18 -27.30 17.39
CA VAL A 117 9.77 -28.58 16.78
C VAL A 117 8.27 -28.82 17.00
N LYS A 118 7.79 -28.62 18.23
CA LYS A 118 6.40 -28.84 18.60
C LYS A 118 5.89 -27.70 19.48
N ALA A 119 4.93 -26.93 18.95
CA ALA A 119 4.29 -25.88 19.70
C ALA A 119 3.63 -26.43 20.98
N LYS A 120 3.88 -25.78 22.11
CA LYS A 120 3.25 -26.15 23.38
C LYS A 120 1.72 -25.98 23.29
N PRO A 121 0.92 -26.99 23.66
CA PRO A 121 -0.52 -26.81 23.79
C PRO A 121 -0.79 -25.75 24.86
N LYS A 122 -1.72 -24.83 24.58
CA LYS A 122 -2.11 -23.79 25.54
C LYS A 122 -3.10 -24.38 26.54
N GLY A 123 -2.58 -24.94 27.62
CA GLY A 123 -3.36 -25.58 28.67
C GLY A 123 -3.72 -27.03 28.35
N GLU A 124 -4.60 -27.60 29.16
CA GLU A 124 -5.10 -28.97 29.00
C GLU A 124 -5.97 -29.10 27.75
N LEU A 125 -5.82 -30.22 27.05
CA LEU A 125 -6.58 -30.53 25.84
C LEU A 125 -8.00 -30.98 26.22
N VAL A 126 -8.91 -30.02 26.41
CA VAL A 126 -10.32 -30.31 26.74
C VAL A 126 -11.22 -30.11 25.51
N ALA A 127 -11.96 -31.17 25.15
CA ALA A 127 -12.91 -31.13 24.06
C ALA A 127 -14.08 -30.17 24.37
N LYS A 128 -14.75 -29.62 23.35
CA LYS A 128 -15.84 -28.63 23.56
C LYS A 128 -17.02 -29.21 24.37
N GLY A 129 -17.27 -30.51 24.28
CA GLY A 129 -18.33 -31.21 25.00
C GLY A 129 -18.06 -31.36 26.50
N GLU A 130 -16.79 -31.58 26.87
CA GLU A 130 -16.34 -31.83 28.24
C GLU A 130 -16.18 -30.55 29.06
N ARG A 131 -16.25 -29.38 28.41
CA ARG A 131 -16.09 -28.09 29.08
C ARG A 131 -17.27 -27.80 30.01
N SER A 132 -16.94 -27.57 31.28
CA SER A 132 -17.89 -27.04 32.26
C SER A 132 -18.41 -25.65 31.85
N HIS A 133 -19.61 -25.31 32.29
CA HIS A 133 -20.23 -24.00 32.04
C HIS A 133 -19.33 -22.84 32.52
N THR A 134 -18.67 -22.99 33.67
CA THR A 134 -17.75 -21.98 34.23
C THR A 134 -16.53 -21.75 33.32
N GLN A 135 -15.96 -22.83 32.78
CA GLN A 135 -14.84 -22.78 31.83
C GLN A 135 -15.24 -22.05 30.54
N LYS A 136 -16.42 -22.36 29.98
CA LYS A 136 -16.96 -21.68 28.77
C LYS A 136 -17.10 -20.17 29.00
N LEU A 137 -17.58 -19.75 30.17
CA LEU A 137 -17.70 -18.33 30.52
C LEU A 137 -16.35 -17.64 30.69
N ARG A 138 -15.36 -18.31 31.30
CA ARG A 138 -13.99 -17.81 31.44
C ARG A 138 -13.32 -17.62 30.09
N GLU A 139 -13.39 -18.62 29.21
CA GLU A 139 -12.89 -18.54 27.83
C GLU A 139 -13.52 -17.37 27.06
N ARG A 140 -14.84 -17.20 27.17
CA ARG A 140 -15.55 -16.07 26.56
C ARG A 140 -15.05 -14.73 27.07
N ARG A 141 -14.80 -14.59 28.37
CA ARG A 141 -14.27 -13.35 28.98
C ARG A 141 -12.86 -13.05 28.46
N LEU A 142 -11.98 -14.05 28.40
CA LEU A 142 -10.63 -13.91 27.86
C LEU A 142 -10.65 -13.53 26.38
N LYS A 143 -11.51 -14.18 25.57
CA LYS A 143 -11.69 -13.85 24.15
C LYS A 143 -12.14 -12.40 23.96
N LYS A 144 -13.13 -11.94 24.74
CA LYS A 144 -13.61 -10.54 24.70
C LYS A 144 -12.51 -9.55 25.10
N ALA A 145 -11.74 -9.85 26.15
CA ALA A 145 -10.62 -9.01 26.58
C ALA A 145 -9.54 -8.90 25.50
N PHE A 146 -9.17 -10.02 24.88
CA PHE A 146 -8.21 -10.04 23.78
C PHE A 146 -8.70 -9.26 22.56
N GLN A 147 -9.96 -9.44 22.16
CA GLN A 147 -10.58 -8.68 21.08
C GLN A 147 -10.60 -7.17 21.37
N LYS A 148 -10.96 -6.76 22.59
CA LYS A 148 -10.95 -5.35 23.00
C LYS A 148 -9.53 -4.76 22.90
N ARG A 149 -8.51 -5.47 23.39
CA ARG A 149 -7.10 -5.04 23.30
C ARG A 149 -6.64 -4.94 21.85
N ARG A 150 -7.01 -5.89 21.00
CA ARG A 150 -6.67 -5.88 19.57
C ARG A 150 -7.34 -4.70 18.86
N ALA A 151 -8.63 -4.47 19.09
CA ALA A 151 -9.39 -3.37 18.53
C ALA A 151 -8.84 -2.00 18.95
N ALA A 152 -8.46 -1.85 20.24
CA ALA A 152 -7.81 -0.64 20.72
C ALA A 152 -6.46 -0.39 20.03
N ARG A 153 -5.66 -1.44 19.82
CA ARG A 153 -4.37 -1.34 19.10
C ARG A 153 -4.56 -0.97 17.63
N THR A 154 -5.56 -1.53 16.94
CA THR A 154 -5.85 -1.18 15.54
C THR A 154 -6.38 0.24 15.41
N ALA A 155 -7.25 0.68 16.33
CA ALA A 155 -7.77 2.05 16.36
C ALA A 155 -6.66 3.08 16.66
N ALA A 156 -5.75 2.78 17.58
CA ALA A 156 -4.59 3.62 17.85
C ALA A 156 -3.69 3.78 16.61
N LYS A 157 -3.44 2.67 15.89
CA LYS A 157 -2.68 2.71 14.63
C LYS A 157 -3.38 3.52 13.54
N SER A 158 -4.70 3.36 13.35
CA SER A 158 -5.43 4.13 12.34
C SER A 158 -5.48 5.62 12.69
N ASN A 159 -5.63 5.96 13.97
CA ASN A 159 -5.61 7.34 14.43
C ASN A 159 -4.24 7.98 14.20
N GLN A 160 -3.14 7.29 14.51
CA GLN A 160 -1.79 7.75 14.17
C GLN A 160 -1.61 7.98 12.66
N LEU A 161 -2.02 7.03 11.82
CA LEU A 161 -1.93 7.19 10.35
C LEU A 161 -2.78 8.36 9.83
N THR A 162 -3.95 8.61 10.40
CA THR A 162 -4.81 9.74 10.00
C THR A 162 -4.26 11.08 10.50
N GLU A 163 -3.68 11.13 11.70
CA GLU A 163 -2.98 12.31 12.19
C GLU A 163 -1.73 12.63 11.38
N ASP A 164 -0.94 11.62 11.02
CA ASP A 164 0.24 11.78 10.19
C ASP A 164 -0.15 12.28 8.79
N LYS A 165 -1.19 11.71 8.16
CA LYS A 165 -1.77 12.24 6.91
C LYS A 165 -2.23 13.69 7.06
N ARG A 166 -2.87 14.05 8.17
CA ARG A 166 -3.32 15.43 8.44
C ARG A 166 -2.14 16.38 8.66
N LYS A 167 -1.06 15.95 9.29
CA LYS A 167 0.18 16.73 9.47
C LYS A 167 0.85 17.00 8.12
N VAL A 168 0.95 15.98 7.25
CA VAL A 168 1.48 16.14 5.89
C VAL A 168 0.63 17.13 5.09
N ILE A 169 -0.70 16.98 5.07
CA ILE A 169 -1.61 17.91 4.35
C ILE A 169 -1.51 19.35 4.89
N ARG A 170 -1.31 19.53 6.20
CA ARG A 170 -1.10 20.87 6.78
C ARG A 170 0.24 21.46 6.35
N ALA A 171 1.32 20.68 6.36
CA ALA A 171 2.65 21.13 5.94
C ALA A 171 2.65 21.56 4.46
N THR A 172 2.06 20.75 3.56
CA THR A 172 1.96 21.09 2.14
C THR A 172 1.13 22.35 1.89
N ASN A 173 0.04 22.53 2.65
CA ASN A 173 -0.79 23.73 2.54
C ASN A 173 -0.10 24.98 3.07
N THR A 174 0.79 24.88 4.07
CA THR A 174 1.59 26.01 4.55
C THR A 174 2.69 26.43 3.58
N GLU A 175 3.26 25.49 2.81
CA GLU A 175 4.26 25.81 1.79
C GLU A 175 3.64 26.49 0.57
N LEU A 176 2.45 26.05 0.14
CA LEU A 176 1.66 26.70 -0.91
C LEU A 176 1.09 28.07 -0.48
N ALA A 177 1.05 28.35 0.82
CA ALA A 177 0.54 29.59 1.40
C ALA A 177 1.63 30.58 1.83
N LYS A 178 2.92 30.33 1.56
CA LYS A 178 3.96 31.36 1.69
C LYS A 178 3.71 32.41 0.59
N PRO A 179 3.25 33.63 0.91
CA PRO A 179 3.13 34.67 -0.11
C PRO A 179 4.55 35.04 -0.56
N ALA A 180 4.81 34.97 -1.86
CA ALA A 180 5.99 35.59 -2.45
C ALA A 180 6.00 37.07 -2.03
N GLN A 181 6.93 37.43 -1.16
CA GLN A 181 7.21 38.83 -0.83
C GLN A 181 7.81 39.47 -2.08
N GLY A 182 7.00 40.22 -2.81
CA GLY A 182 7.47 40.94 -4.00
C GLY A 182 6.39 41.32 -5.00
N ALA A 183 5.28 41.92 -4.57
CA ALA A 183 4.40 42.66 -5.47
C ALA A 183 3.61 43.73 -4.70
N LYS A 184 4.23 44.90 -4.54
CA LYS A 184 3.48 46.13 -4.29
C LYS A 184 2.89 46.59 -5.63
N SER A 185 1.58 46.44 -5.82
CA SER A 185 0.82 47.36 -6.68
C SER A 185 -0.69 47.21 -6.52
N ALA A 186 -1.34 48.36 -6.46
CA ALA A 186 -2.73 48.61 -6.82
C ALA A 186 -3.84 48.10 -5.89
N LYS A 187 -4.23 49.03 -5.00
CA LYS A 187 -5.58 49.20 -4.45
C LYS A 187 -6.63 49.06 -5.56
N GLY A 188 -7.47 48.01 -5.51
CA GLY A 188 -8.56 47.83 -6.47
C GLY A 188 -9.47 46.62 -6.20
N LYS A 189 -10.69 46.92 -5.77
CA LYS A 189 -11.93 46.12 -5.87
C LYS A 189 -12.05 44.82 -5.05
N LYS A 190 -12.95 44.87 -4.05
CA LYS A 190 -13.63 43.71 -3.45
C LYS A 190 -14.28 42.86 -4.55
N ALA A 191 -13.72 41.69 -4.83
CA ALA A 191 -14.44 40.63 -5.53
C ALA A 191 -15.34 39.91 -4.51
N THR A 192 -16.64 39.97 -4.74
CA THR A 192 -17.67 39.21 -4.04
C THR A 192 -17.44 37.72 -4.29
N LYS A 193 -17.20 36.95 -3.23
CA LYS A 193 -17.15 35.49 -3.29
C LYS A 193 -18.55 34.98 -3.66
N SER A 194 -18.73 34.55 -4.91
CA SER A 194 -19.90 33.76 -5.31
C SER A 194 -19.89 32.44 -4.53
N LYS A 195 -20.92 32.22 -3.70
CA LYS A 195 -21.22 30.93 -3.06
C LYS A 195 -21.83 29.95 -4.08
N GLY A 196 -21.22 29.78 -5.25
CA GLY A 196 -21.78 28.95 -6.33
C GLY A 196 -21.37 27.48 -6.24
N ASP A 197 -20.09 27.20 -6.01
CA ASP A 197 -19.57 25.88 -6.38
C ASP A 197 -19.45 24.86 -5.24
N LYS A 198 -19.77 25.24 -3.99
CA LYS A 198 -19.73 24.31 -2.84
C LYS A 198 -21.00 23.48 -2.63
N TRP A 199 -22.09 23.77 -3.35
CA TRP A 199 -23.34 22.99 -3.28
C TRP A 199 -23.28 21.75 -4.16
N ALA A 200 -22.67 21.86 -5.35
CA ALA A 200 -22.79 20.85 -6.40
C ALA A 200 -22.26 19.47 -5.97
N GLU A 201 -21.13 19.44 -5.27
CA GLU A 201 -20.48 18.20 -4.83
C GLU A 201 -21.27 17.46 -3.72
N LYS A 202 -21.97 18.18 -2.84
CA LYS A 202 -22.80 17.59 -1.78
C LYS A 202 -24.16 17.10 -2.26
N SER A 203 -24.64 17.57 -3.42
CA SER A 203 -25.91 17.14 -4.01
C SER A 203 -25.86 15.76 -4.67
N LEU A 204 -24.66 15.19 -4.86
CA LEU A 204 -24.45 13.87 -5.48
C LEU A 204 -24.03 12.79 -4.47
N SER A 205 -23.90 13.12 -3.19
CA SER A 205 -23.43 12.19 -2.15
C SER A 205 -24.48 11.16 -1.71
N SER A 206 -25.75 11.30 -2.10
CA SER A 206 -26.82 10.36 -1.77
C SER A 206 -27.70 10.11 -3.00
N SER A 207 -27.95 8.84 -3.30
CA SER A 207 -28.79 8.40 -4.42
C SER A 207 -30.18 9.04 -4.40
N LYS A 208 -30.79 9.23 -3.22
CA LYS A 208 -32.13 9.84 -3.10
C LYS A 208 -32.18 11.28 -3.64
N LYS A 209 -31.15 12.08 -3.38
CA LYS A 209 -31.07 13.48 -3.86
C LYS A 209 -30.73 13.57 -5.35
N PHE A 210 -30.02 12.58 -5.87
CA PHE A 210 -29.78 12.46 -7.31
C PHE A 210 -31.07 12.24 -8.09
N PHE A 211 -31.92 11.30 -7.62
CA PHE A 211 -33.18 10.98 -8.32
C PHE A 211 -34.22 12.10 -8.22
N GLU A 212 -34.33 12.81 -7.10
CA GLU A 212 -35.20 14.01 -7.00
C GLU A 212 -34.78 15.08 -8.02
N ARG A 213 -33.48 15.34 -8.16
CA ARG A 213 -32.97 16.30 -9.15
C ARG A 213 -33.19 15.83 -10.60
N LEU A 214 -33.09 14.53 -10.86
CA LEU A 214 -33.35 13.96 -12.18
C LEU A 214 -34.83 14.14 -12.57
N GLN A 215 -35.75 13.93 -11.61
CA GLN A 215 -37.17 14.17 -11.80
C GLN A 215 -37.45 15.66 -12.07
N ASP A 216 -36.83 16.56 -11.30
CA ASP A 216 -36.94 18.01 -11.51
C ASP A 216 -36.37 18.47 -12.87
N GLN A 217 -35.31 17.83 -13.37
CA GLN A 217 -34.77 18.12 -14.70
C GLN A 217 -35.72 17.70 -15.82
N VAL A 218 -36.37 16.54 -15.69
CA VAL A 218 -37.33 16.05 -16.69
C VAL A 218 -38.60 16.90 -16.69
N THR A 219 -39.10 17.30 -15.52
CA THR A 219 -40.29 18.16 -15.41
C THR A 219 -40.01 19.60 -15.86
N SER A 220 -38.86 20.18 -15.50
CA SER A 220 -38.47 21.52 -15.98
C SER A 220 -38.20 21.58 -17.47
N ALA A 221 -37.67 20.50 -18.08
CA ALA A 221 -37.55 20.39 -19.53
C ALA A 221 -38.93 20.25 -20.22
N ALA A 222 -39.90 19.61 -19.57
CA ALA A 222 -41.24 19.40 -20.12
C ALA A 222 -42.18 20.62 -20.01
N VAL A 223 -41.86 21.64 -19.18
CA VAL A 223 -42.78 22.76 -18.85
C VAL A 223 -42.32 24.12 -19.40
N THR A 224 -41.41 24.19 -20.37
CA THR A 224 -41.11 25.48 -21.05
C THR A 224 -41.91 25.65 -22.35
N PRO A 225 -42.94 26.54 -22.41
CA PRO A 225 -43.58 26.90 -23.67
C PRO A 225 -42.66 27.80 -24.52
N ALA A 226 -42.64 27.48 -25.81
CA ALA A 226 -41.82 28.04 -26.87
C ALA A 226 -41.64 29.58 -26.85
N LYS A 227 -40.38 30.05 -26.88
CA LYS A 227 -40.02 31.35 -27.48
C LYS A 227 -38.84 31.21 -28.45
N LYS A 228 -39.13 31.58 -29.70
CA LYS A 228 -38.31 31.52 -30.92
C LYS A 228 -36.93 32.16 -30.76
N LYS A 229 -35.88 31.48 -31.23
CA LYS A 229 -34.68 32.11 -31.77
C LYS A 229 -34.30 31.47 -33.10
N THR A 230 -34.22 32.33 -34.11
CA THR A 230 -33.94 32.06 -35.52
C THR A 230 -32.50 31.58 -35.72
N ARG A 231 -32.30 30.47 -36.43
CA ARG A 231 -30.98 30.07 -36.96
C ARG A 231 -31.02 30.10 -38.48
N LYS A 232 -30.05 30.84 -39.04
CA LYS A 232 -29.84 31.09 -40.47
C LYS A 232 -29.58 29.78 -41.22
N LYS A 233 -30.22 29.65 -42.39
CA LYS A 233 -29.93 28.64 -43.41
C LYS A 233 -28.67 29.08 -44.17
N ASN A 234 -27.70 28.17 -44.33
CA ASN A 234 -26.82 28.11 -45.49
C ASN A 234 -26.79 26.63 -45.89
N GLY A 235 -27.25 26.35 -47.11
CA GLY A 235 -27.23 25.03 -47.72
C GLY A 235 -26.37 25.06 -48.97
N THR A 236 -25.65 23.97 -49.17
CA THR A 236 -24.97 23.48 -50.39
C THR A 236 -24.33 22.13 -49.99
N ILE A 237 -24.30 21.02 -50.73
CA ILE A 237 -24.69 20.57 -52.07
C ILE A 237 -24.77 19.02 -51.99
N ALA A 238 -25.67 18.43 -52.81
CA ALA A 238 -25.77 17.09 -53.44
C ALA A 238 -24.77 15.94 -53.07
N ALA A 239 -25.06 14.64 -53.21
CA ALA A 239 -26.01 13.92 -54.06
C ALA A 239 -26.24 12.46 -53.56
N ASN A 240 -27.50 12.04 -53.47
CA ASN A 240 -28.14 10.84 -54.04
C ASN A 240 -27.36 9.51 -54.35
N PHE A 241 -27.87 8.44 -53.69
CA PHE A 241 -28.39 7.14 -54.21
C PHE A 241 -27.50 5.88 -54.46
N LYS A 242 -27.92 4.79 -53.77
CA LYS A 242 -27.99 3.33 -54.12
C LYS A 242 -26.69 2.57 -54.44
N LEU A 243 -26.44 1.33 -54.01
CA LEU A 243 -27.21 0.24 -53.37
C LEU A 243 -26.60 -0.12 -52.00
#